data_AF-A0A429SWI6-F1
#
_entry.id   AF-A0A429SWI6-F1
#
_cell.length_a   1.000
_cell.length_b   1.000
_cell.length_c   1.000
_cell.angle_alpha   90.00
_cell.angle_beta   90.00
_cell.angle_gamma   90.00
#
_symmetry.space_group_name_H-M   'P 1'
#
loop_
_entity.id
_entity.type
_entity.pdbx_description
1 polymer ?
#
loop_
_entity_poly.entity_id
_entity_poly.type
_entity_poly.pdbx_seq_one_letter_code
_entity_poly.pdbx_strand_id
1 'polypeptide(L)' 'MKTITYAQSPVELPLRTGPEPYPAAGCGVCAALATQRRDARLLGDYSTVSDCNVELRNHPHPGEGA' A
#
# COMPACT_ATOMS: atom_id res chain seq x y z
N MET A 1 -12.34 28.09 -17.32
CA MET A 1 -12.45 26.71 -16.82
C MET A 1 -13.90 26.27 -16.92
N LYS A 2 -14.18 25.10 -17.49
CA LYS A 2 -15.54 24.55 -17.58
C LYS A 2 -15.85 23.83 -16.26
N THR A 3 -16.93 24.22 -15.59
CA THR A 3 -17.36 23.56 -14.35
C THR A 3 -17.94 22.21 -14.70
N ILE A 4 -17.31 21.14 -14.20
CA ILE A 4 -17.86 19.79 -14.31
C ILE A 4 -18.85 19.62 -13.15
N THR A 5 -20.10 19.27 -13.45
CA THR A 5 -21.14 19.02 -12.45
C THR A 5 -21.52 17.54 -12.51
N TYR A 6 -21.44 16.84 -11.39
CA TYR A 6 -21.81 15.43 -11.27
C TYR A 6 -23.23 15.29 -10.73
N ALA A 7 -23.92 14.20 -11.06
CA ALA A 7 -25.31 13.96 -10.66
C ALA A 7 -25.47 13.67 -9.15
N GLN A 8 -24.38 13.36 -8.46
CA GLN A 8 -24.33 12.96 -7.06
C GLN A 8 -23.12 13.60 -6.38
N SER A 9 -23.22 13.79 -5.07
CA SER A 9 -22.11 14.28 -4.25
C SER A 9 -20.92 13.31 -4.31
N PRO A 10 -19.67 13.80 -4.24
CA PRO A 10 -18.49 12.95 -4.15
C PRO A 10 -18.58 11.98 -2.96
N VAL A 11 -18.09 10.75 -3.17
CA VAL A 11 -17.89 9.80 -2.09
C VAL A 11 -16.55 10.11 -1.42
N GLU A 12 -16.60 10.48 -0.15
CA GLU A 12 -15.40 10.70 0.66
C GLU A 12 -14.85 9.36 1.15
N LEU A 13 -13.65 8.97 0.68
CA LEU A 13 -12.95 7.77 1.15
C LEU A 13 -12.01 8.12 2.32
N PRO A 14 -11.90 7.27 3.35
CA PRO A 14 -10.97 7.51 4.43
C PRO A 14 -9.52 7.47 3.91
N LEU A 15 -8.76 8.52 4.23
CA LEU A 15 -7.34 8.58 3.91
C LEU A 15 -6.56 7.61 4.80
N ARG A 16 -5.78 6.70 4.20
CA ARG A 16 -4.83 5.85 4.93
C ARG A 16 -3.54 6.64 5.17
N THR A 17 -3.54 7.50 6.17
CA THR A 17 -2.40 8.34 6.59
C THR A 17 -1.45 7.65 7.58
N GLY A 18 -1.73 6.39 7.93
CA GLY A 18 -0.87 5.61 8.82
C GLY A 18 0.53 5.37 8.23
N PRO A 19 1.49 4.96 9.07
CA PRO A 19 2.85 4.68 8.62
C PRO A 19 2.89 3.56 7.57
N GLU A 20 4.00 3.51 6.85
CA GLU A 20 4.31 2.45 5.91
C GLU A 20 4.45 1.11 6.66
N PRO A 21 3.88 0.00 6.15
CA PRO A 21 3.93 -1.27 6.85
C PRO A 21 5.36 -1.81 6.94
N TYR A 22 5.66 -2.45 8.06
CA TYR A 22 6.91 -3.15 8.28
C TYR A 22 6.81 -4.60 7.79
N PRO A 23 7.87 -5.15 7.18
CA PRO A 23 7.91 -6.55 6.84
C PRO A 23 7.98 -7.41 8.11
N ALA A 24 7.20 -8.49 8.17
CA ALA A 24 7.28 -9.41 9.28
C ALA A 24 8.63 -10.14 9.32
N ALA A 25 9.17 -10.29 10.53
CA ALA A 25 10.44 -10.96 10.75
C ALA A 25 10.36 -12.44 10.32
N GLY A 26 11.35 -12.90 9.56
CA GLY A 26 11.41 -14.28 9.09
C GLY A 26 10.51 -14.64 7.91
N CYS A 27 9.68 -13.71 7.40
CA CYS A 27 8.91 -13.95 6.18
C CYS A 27 9.69 -13.51 4.93
N GLY A 28 10.07 -14.47 4.08
CA GLY A 28 10.75 -14.20 2.81
C GLY A 28 9.93 -13.35 1.84
N VAL A 29 8.60 -13.50 1.84
CA VAL A 29 7.70 -12.71 0.99
C VAL A 29 7.73 -11.24 1.41
N CYS A 30 7.60 -10.97 2.71
CA CYS A 30 7.66 -9.61 3.24
C CYS A 30 9.03 -8.96 2.97
N ALA A 31 10.13 -9.71 3.10
CA ALA A 31 11.47 -9.23 2.79
C ALA A 31 11.64 -8.88 1.30
N ALA A 32 11.08 -9.72 0.40
CA ALA A 32 11.08 -9.46 -1.03
C ALA A 32 10.26 -8.21 -1.38
N LEU A 33 9.07 -8.07 -0.81
CA LEU A 33 8.22 -6.88 -0.98
C LEU A 33 8.90 -5.60 -0.47
N ALA A 34 9.59 -5.66 0.66
CA ALA A 34 10.34 -4.51 1.18
C ALA A 34 11.49 -4.09 0.23
N THR A 35 12.15 -5.06 -0.39
CA THR A 35 13.20 -4.82 -1.39
C THR A 35 12.62 -4.19 -2.65
N GLN A 36 11.56 -4.80 -3.21
CA GLN A 36 10.86 -4.28 -4.39
C GLN A 36 10.34 -2.86 -4.16
N ARG A 37 9.76 -2.59 -2.98
CA ARG A 37 9.28 -1.26 -2.60
C ARG A 37 10.41 -0.22 -2.59
N ARG A 38 11.56 -0.56 -2.02
CA ARG A 38 12.73 0.33 -1.99
C ARG A 38 13.18 0.65 -3.41
N ASP A 39 13.30 -0.36 -4.26
CA ASP A 39 13.81 -0.20 -5.62
C ASP A 39 12.81 0.61 -6.49
N ALA A 40 11.50 0.36 -6.36
CA ALA A 40 10.46 1.17 -6.98
C ALA A 40 10.52 2.65 -6.55
N ARG A 41 10.84 2.91 -5.28
CA ARG A 41 11.00 4.28 -4.78
C ARG A 41 12.20 4.99 -5.40
N LEU A 42 13.30 4.27 -5.64
CA LEU A 42 14.47 4.80 -6.35
C LEU A 42 14.15 5.13 -7.81
N LEU A 43 13.25 4.38 -8.44
CA LEU A 43 12.77 4.61 -9.80
C LEU A 43 11.67 5.69 -9.89
N GLY A 44 11.12 6.14 -8.75
CA GLY A 44 9.98 7.06 -8.71
C GLY A 44 8.63 6.41 -9.04
N ASP A 45 8.57 5.08 -9.07
CA ASP A 45 7.34 4.32 -9.31
C ASP A 45 6.54 4.17 -8.01
N TYR A 46 5.78 5.22 -7.68
CA TYR A 46 4.94 5.24 -6.48
C TYR A 46 3.70 4.35 -6.57
N SER A 47 3.31 3.89 -7.77
CA SER A 47 2.24 2.90 -7.91
C SER A 47 2.69 1.58 -7.31
N THR A 48 3.86 1.09 -7.73
CA THR A 48 4.43 -0.15 -7.21
C THR A 48 4.74 -0.05 -5.71
N VAL A 49 5.19 1.12 -5.22
CA VAL A 49 5.37 1.35 -3.77
C VAL A 49 4.05 1.18 -3.02
N SER A 50 2.95 1.72 -3.55
CA SER A 50 1.62 1.59 -2.93
C SER A 50 1.14 0.14 -2.93
N ASP A 51 1.33 -0.58 -4.03
CA ASP A 51 0.93 -1.99 -4.13
C ASP A 51 1.70 -2.87 -3.14
N CYS A 52 3.02 -2.69 -3.03
CA CYS A 52 3.84 -3.37 -2.02
C CYS A 52 3.33 -3.09 -0.59
N ASN A 53 2.87 -1.87 -0.32
CA ASN A 53 2.32 -1.48 0.98
C ASN A 53 0.93 -2.07 1.25
N VAL A 54 0.16 -2.39 0.23
CA VAL A 54 -1.12 -3.09 0.39
C VAL A 54 -0.84 -4.57 0.66
N GLU A 55 0.04 -5.19 -0.12
CA GLU A 55 0.42 -6.59 0.06
C GLU A 55 1.04 -6.85 1.43
N LEU A 56 1.97 -6.01 1.88
CA LEU A 56 2.56 -6.14 3.22
C LEU A 56 1.54 -6.06 4.36
N ARG A 57 0.44 -5.32 4.21
CA ARG A 57 -0.62 -5.23 5.25
C ARG A 57 -1.56 -6.43 5.23
N ASN A 58 -1.78 -7.00 4.06
CA ASN A 58 -2.74 -8.08 3.86
C ASN A 58 -2.10 -9.47 3.86
N HIS A 59 -0.76 -9.55 3.86
CA HIS A 59 -0.04 -10.81 3.80
C HIS A 59 -0.27 -11.62 5.09
N PRO A 60 -0.89 -12.81 5.02
CA PRO A 60 -1.20 -13.60 6.20
C PRO A 60 0.07 -14.25 6.77
N HIS A 61 0.26 -14.14 8.08
CA HIS A 61 1.29 -14.87 8.82
C HIS A 61 0.67 -16.00 9.64
N PRO A 62 1.25 -17.21 9.64
CA PRO A 62 0.81 -18.28 10.52
C PRO A 62 1.10 -17.88 11.97
N GLY A 63 0.08 -17.33 12.66
CA GLY A 63 0.15 -16.87 14.04
C GLY A 63 -0.61 -15.57 14.35
N GLU A 64 -0.94 -14.76 13.34
CA GLU A 64 -1.69 -13.49 13.49
C GLU A 64 -3.14 -13.63 12.99
N GLY A 65 -3.80 -14.70 13.41
CA GLY A 65 -5.17 -15.03 13.02
C GLY A 65 -5.89 -15.95 14.01
N ALA A 66 -5.64 -15.75 15.31
CA ALA A 66 -6.39 -16.37 16.40
C ALA A 66 -6.96 -15.28 17.32
#